data_AF-A0A2P5HXN6-F1
#
_entry.id   AF-A0A2P5HXN6-F1
#
_cell.length_a   1.000
_cell.length_b   1.000
_cell.length_c   1.000
_cell.angle_alpha   90.00
_cell.angle_beta   90.00
_cell.angle_gamma   90.00
#
_symmetry.space_group_name_H-M   'P 1'
#
loop_
_entity.id
_entity.type
_entity.pdbx_description
1 polymer ?
#
loop_
_entity_poly.entity_id
_entity_poly.type
_entity_poly.pdbx_seq_one_letter_code
_entity_poly.pdbx_strand_id
1 'polypeptide(L)'
;MLEKPIHVKNLESNVESLLEDIRPLYRCNRNKTYHGEEIIPHEVREQVLALHGEDGVREYNFCREATEGAEALHDALCDIELDAKMAAEYKYHEAGWNHCVHTPLLKLIFTSKPWGQQQHQPGHTNSADPPGGRPARTRVVPVMSTAIVPAYLPAKHSRLSNLTTSATDLFSGSGLESWTSSASSTTSSGTGQTYGGRGDSKKVDYVIVMDTADSTPLRNFFSVFVYEEALEQETLPHVNHVMYPPLQWSPIACSIETKVEATANDPMLQLGTWVGSWHKRMGKLRQYLLEKIPSLQPNPLDDRLASTLLIEVVNNEWRLYFACDQGVSISLYGPLSIGSTKDTREAYTLVAVLRAVREWTETTFYESLERWFFCKDLGPRLGGWGT
;
A
#
# COMPACT_ATOMS: atom_id res chain seq x y z
N MET A 1 -17.22 -14.56 9.35
CA MET A 1 -15.76 -14.40 9.51
C MET A 1 -15.16 -14.37 8.10
N LEU A 2 -14.23 -13.46 7.79
CA LEU A 2 -13.57 -13.46 6.48
C LEU A 2 -12.78 -14.75 6.27
N GLU A 3 -12.60 -15.18 5.02
CA GLU A 3 -11.78 -16.33 4.62
C GLU A 3 -10.37 -16.29 5.25
N LYS A 4 -9.79 -15.08 5.34
CA LYS A 4 -8.61 -14.77 6.15
C LYS A 4 -8.96 -13.63 7.10
N PRO A 5 -9.12 -13.87 8.42
CA PRO A 5 -9.47 -12.83 9.39
C PRO A 5 -8.45 -11.70 9.40
N ILE A 6 -8.93 -10.48 9.68
CA ILE A 6 -8.11 -9.27 9.77
C ILE A 6 -8.17 -8.76 11.20
N HIS A 7 -7.00 -8.52 11.80
CA HIS A 7 -6.85 -8.03 13.16
C HIS A 7 -6.12 -6.70 13.15
N VAL A 8 -6.77 -5.65 13.67
CA VAL A 8 -6.10 -4.35 13.91
C VAL A 8 -5.39 -4.43 15.25
N LYS A 9 -4.11 -4.08 15.28
CA LYS A 9 -3.24 -4.15 16.45
C LYS A 9 -2.55 -2.82 16.66
N ASN A 10 -2.50 -2.38 17.92
CA ASN A 10 -1.69 -1.22 18.31
C ASN A 10 -0.21 -1.50 18.02
N LEU A 11 0.43 -0.61 17.27
CA LEU A 11 1.82 -0.80 16.83
C LEU A 11 2.83 -0.84 17.98
N GLU A 12 2.75 0.11 18.92
CA GLU A 12 3.74 0.28 20.00
C GLU A 12 3.80 -0.95 20.90
N SER A 13 2.64 -1.53 21.24
CA SER A 13 2.55 -2.74 22.06
C SER A 13 2.93 -4.03 21.33
N ASN A 14 3.14 -3.99 20.01
CA ASN A 14 3.32 -5.19 19.19
C ASN A 14 4.54 -5.13 18.24
N VAL A 15 5.52 -4.24 18.51
CA VAL A 15 6.72 -4.07 17.67
C VAL A 15 7.47 -5.39 17.45
N GLU A 16 7.61 -6.22 18.49
CA GLU A 16 8.29 -7.51 18.41
C GLU A 16 7.57 -8.53 17.50
N SER A 17 6.28 -8.31 17.25
CA SER A 17 5.47 -9.13 16.34
C SER A 17 5.53 -8.69 14.88
N LEU A 18 6.25 -7.61 14.56
CA LEU A 18 6.46 -7.18 13.18
C LEU A 18 7.33 -8.19 12.43
N LEU A 19 6.92 -8.49 11.20
CA LEU A 19 7.63 -9.37 10.30
C LEU A 19 8.97 -8.76 9.86
N GLU A 20 9.88 -9.62 9.45
CA GLU A 20 11.26 -9.27 9.09
C GLU A 20 11.33 -8.33 7.87
N ASP A 21 10.42 -8.49 6.91
CA ASP A 21 10.29 -7.62 5.74
C ASP A 21 9.86 -6.19 6.09
N ILE A 22 9.23 -5.95 7.24
CA ILE A 22 8.77 -4.62 7.68
C ILE A 22 9.68 -3.97 8.72
N ARG A 23 10.33 -4.78 9.56
CA ARG A 23 11.07 -4.28 10.74
C ARG A 23 12.13 -3.23 10.40
N PRO A 24 12.94 -3.35 9.32
CA PRO A 24 13.88 -2.31 8.92
C PRO A 24 13.18 -0.99 8.55
N LEU A 25 12.11 -1.06 7.74
CA LEU A 25 11.32 0.12 7.35
C LEU A 25 10.69 0.80 8.57
N TYR A 26 10.08 0.03 9.49
CA TYR A 26 9.51 0.57 10.72
C TYR A 26 10.55 1.32 11.55
N ARG A 27 11.73 0.73 11.79
CA ARG A 27 12.82 1.39 12.54
C ARG A 27 13.27 2.67 11.86
N CYS A 28 13.45 2.63 10.54
CA CYS A 28 13.85 3.76 9.72
C CYS A 28 12.83 4.92 9.82
N ASN A 29 11.54 4.62 9.65
CA ASN A 29 10.47 5.60 9.71
C ASN A 29 10.25 6.13 11.12
N ARG A 30 10.36 5.26 12.14
CA ARG A 30 10.29 5.68 13.54
C ARG A 30 11.38 6.70 13.86
N ASN A 31 12.61 6.46 13.43
CA ASN A 31 13.69 7.42 13.67
C ASN A 31 13.42 8.76 12.99
N LYS A 32 12.97 8.75 11.73
CA LYS A 32 12.58 9.97 11.00
C LYS A 32 11.45 10.73 11.69
N THR A 33 10.39 10.06 12.14
CA THR A 33 9.26 10.73 12.78
C THR A 33 9.61 11.26 14.18
N TYR A 34 10.19 10.41 15.05
CA TYR A 34 10.37 10.77 16.47
C TYR A 34 11.61 11.61 16.71
N HIS A 35 12.70 11.34 15.98
CA HIS A 35 13.94 12.08 16.13
C HIS A 35 14.07 13.19 15.10
N GLY A 36 13.44 13.08 13.93
CA GLY A 36 13.56 14.08 12.88
C GLY A 36 14.96 14.15 12.26
N GLU A 37 15.80 13.13 12.46
CA GLU A 37 17.19 13.14 12.02
C GLU A 37 17.31 13.10 10.50
N GLU A 38 18.11 14.03 9.95
CA GLU A 38 18.49 14.08 8.53
C GLU A 38 17.29 14.03 7.57
N ILE A 39 16.26 14.84 7.83
CA ILE A 39 15.05 14.92 7.00
C ILE A 39 14.99 16.17 6.12
N ILE A 40 15.76 17.21 6.46
CA ILE A 40 15.76 18.52 5.78
C ILE A 40 17.06 18.69 4.99
N PRO A 41 17.04 19.02 3.69
CA PRO A 41 18.25 19.35 2.95
C PRO A 41 19.06 20.48 3.62
N HIS A 42 20.38 20.33 3.72
CA HIS A 42 21.22 21.36 4.34
C HIS A 42 21.24 22.66 3.54
N GLU A 43 21.04 22.57 2.23
CA GLU A 43 21.05 23.69 1.30
C GLU A 43 19.95 24.72 1.58
N VAL A 44 18.86 24.30 2.25
CA VAL A 44 17.72 25.17 2.59
C VAL A 44 17.66 25.50 4.08
N ARG A 45 18.78 25.31 4.80
CA ARG A 45 18.88 25.51 6.24
C ARG A 45 18.44 26.90 6.68
N GLU A 46 18.94 27.93 6.02
CA GLU A 46 18.64 29.32 6.39
C GLU A 46 17.16 29.66 6.17
N GLN A 47 16.56 29.16 5.09
CA GLN A 47 15.14 29.34 4.77
C GLN A 47 14.27 28.66 5.83
N VAL A 48 14.60 27.42 6.21
CA VAL A 48 13.86 26.66 7.22
C VAL A 48 14.01 27.26 8.62
N LEU A 49 15.22 27.71 8.99
CA LEU A 49 15.45 28.42 10.26
C LEU A 49 14.68 29.74 10.33
N ALA A 50 14.56 30.45 9.22
CA ALA A 50 13.75 31.67 9.15
C ALA A 50 12.25 31.40 9.41
N LEU A 51 11.73 30.24 8.99
CA LEU A 51 10.33 29.86 9.18
C LEU A 51 10.01 29.34 10.58
N HIS A 52 10.91 28.54 11.17
CA HIS A 52 10.64 27.79 12.40
C HIS A 52 11.43 28.28 13.64
N GLY A 53 12.45 29.11 13.43
CA GLY A 53 13.38 29.54 14.47
C GLY A 53 14.34 28.44 14.94
N GLU A 54 15.40 28.83 15.65
CA GLU A 54 16.46 27.92 16.14
C GLU A 54 15.98 26.90 17.20
N ASP A 55 14.83 27.16 17.82
CA ASP A 55 14.20 26.23 18.76
C ASP A 55 13.25 25.24 18.08
N GLY A 56 12.73 25.59 16.89
CA GLY A 56 11.84 24.74 16.12
C GLY A 56 12.56 23.70 15.26
N VAL A 57 13.82 23.93 14.91
CA VAL A 57 14.65 23.01 14.11
C VAL A 57 16.08 22.97 14.67
N ARG A 58 16.63 21.78 14.84
CA ARG A 58 17.97 21.52 15.39
C ARG A 58 18.92 21.06 14.29
N GLU A 59 20.22 21.18 14.54
CA GLU A 59 21.25 20.84 13.55
C GLU A 59 21.15 19.40 13.03
N TYR A 60 20.78 18.45 13.90
CA TYR A 60 20.61 17.05 13.50
C TYR A 60 19.43 16.82 12.54
N ASN A 61 18.53 17.79 12.36
CA ASN A 61 17.43 17.69 11.40
C ASN A 61 17.91 17.83 9.95
N PHE A 62 19.07 18.45 9.74
CA PHE A 62 19.61 18.68 8.41
C PHE A 62 20.42 17.49 7.90
N CYS A 63 20.21 17.12 6.64
CA CYS A 63 20.95 16.10 5.94
C CYS A 63 22.44 16.44 5.90
N ARG A 64 23.32 15.46 6.12
CA ARG A 64 24.76 15.67 5.98
C ARG A 64 25.23 15.63 4.52
N GLU A 65 24.51 14.89 3.69
CA GLU A 65 24.80 14.76 2.27
C GLU A 65 24.00 15.77 1.46
N ALA A 66 24.59 16.20 0.34
CA ALA A 66 23.94 17.12 -0.58
C ALA A 66 22.67 16.49 -1.17
N THR A 67 21.59 17.27 -1.24
CA THR A 67 20.32 16.83 -1.80
C THR A 67 20.08 17.51 -3.13
N GLU A 68 20.11 16.73 -4.22
CA GLU A 68 19.78 17.24 -5.54
C GLU A 68 18.34 17.82 -5.57
N GLY A 69 18.20 19.03 -6.12
CA GLY A 69 16.91 19.72 -6.21
C GLY A 69 16.37 20.20 -4.86
N ALA A 70 17.21 20.38 -3.83
CA ALA A 70 16.80 20.84 -2.50
C ALA A 70 15.95 22.12 -2.51
N GLU A 71 16.35 23.15 -3.26
CA GLU A 71 15.60 24.41 -3.38
C GLU A 71 14.23 24.20 -4.02
N ALA A 72 14.18 23.50 -5.16
CA ALA A 72 12.92 23.20 -5.84
C ALA A 72 11.97 22.34 -4.98
N LEU A 73 12.52 21.40 -4.19
CA LEU A 73 11.74 20.66 -3.22
C LEU A 73 11.19 21.58 -2.12
N HIS A 74 12.01 22.49 -1.59
CA HIS A 74 11.59 23.43 -0.56
C HIS A 74 10.45 24.33 -1.04
N ASP A 75 10.61 24.96 -2.20
CA ASP A 75 9.59 25.82 -2.80
C ASP A 75 8.27 25.06 -2.96
N ALA A 76 8.32 23.83 -3.49
CA ALA A 76 7.14 22.99 -3.64
C ALA A 76 6.48 22.61 -2.30
N LEU A 77 7.26 22.38 -1.24
CA LEU A 77 6.70 22.10 0.08
C LEU A 77 6.07 23.34 0.72
N CYS A 78 6.63 24.53 0.51
CA CYS A 78 6.02 25.78 0.94
C CYS A 78 4.70 26.06 0.20
N ASP A 79 4.63 25.79 -1.10
CA ASP A 79 3.39 25.89 -1.89
C ASP A 79 2.34 24.91 -1.36
N ILE A 80 2.72 23.66 -1.09
CA ILE A 80 1.82 22.63 -0.53
C ILE A 80 1.32 23.04 0.86
N GLU A 81 2.17 23.60 1.72
CA GLU A 81 1.77 24.10 3.04
C GLU A 81 0.73 25.23 2.92
N LEU A 82 0.94 26.16 1.97
CA LEU A 82 0.00 27.25 1.72
C LEU A 82 -1.34 26.72 1.21
N ASP A 83 -1.32 25.81 0.24
CA ASP A 83 -2.52 25.16 -0.30
C ASP A 83 -3.27 24.35 0.77
N ALA A 84 -2.54 23.69 1.67
CA ALA A 84 -3.10 22.97 2.80
C ALA A 84 -3.79 23.90 3.81
N LYS A 85 -3.20 25.06 4.10
CA LYS A 85 -3.83 26.10 4.92
C LYS A 85 -5.11 26.63 4.28
N MET A 86 -5.08 26.92 2.98
CA MET A 86 -6.26 27.34 2.23
C MET A 86 -7.34 26.26 2.19
N ALA A 87 -6.98 25.01 1.94
CA ALA A 87 -7.92 23.90 1.90
C ALA A 87 -8.63 23.72 3.26
N ALA A 88 -7.91 23.90 4.36
CA ALA A 88 -8.47 23.87 5.71
C ALA A 88 -9.38 25.08 5.98
N GLU A 89 -8.92 26.30 5.68
CA GLU A 89 -9.66 27.55 5.91
C GLU A 89 -10.98 27.59 5.13
N TYR A 90 -10.92 27.23 3.84
CA TYR A 90 -12.07 27.22 2.94
C TYR A 90 -12.85 25.92 2.93
N LYS A 91 -12.50 24.96 3.81
CA LYS A 91 -13.19 23.68 3.99
C LYS A 91 -13.36 22.91 2.68
N TYR A 92 -12.26 22.74 1.95
CA TYR A 92 -12.25 21.97 0.71
C TYR A 92 -12.78 20.56 0.96
N HIS A 93 -13.56 20.05 0.00
CA HIS A 93 -13.93 18.64 -0.02
C HIS A 93 -12.70 17.77 -0.33
N GLU A 94 -12.83 16.47 -0.11
CA GLU A 94 -11.76 15.48 -0.29
C GLU A 94 -11.09 15.56 -1.66
N ALA A 95 -11.87 15.74 -2.74
CA ALA A 95 -11.33 15.94 -4.08
C ALA A 95 -10.45 17.20 -4.19
N GLY A 96 -10.78 18.27 -3.46
CA GLY A 96 -9.98 19.50 -3.42
C GLY A 96 -8.65 19.28 -2.69
N TRP A 97 -8.68 18.61 -1.54
CA TRP A 97 -7.46 18.18 -0.83
C TRP A 97 -6.57 17.29 -1.71
N ASN A 98 -7.19 16.32 -2.39
CA ASN A 98 -6.51 15.41 -3.29
C ASN A 98 -5.85 16.14 -4.46
N HIS A 99 -6.50 17.16 -5.01
CA HIS A 99 -5.98 17.93 -6.13
C HIS A 99 -4.85 18.88 -5.73
N CYS A 100 -5.04 19.67 -4.66
CA CYS A 100 -4.12 20.76 -4.31
C CYS A 100 -3.00 20.33 -3.36
N VAL A 101 -3.19 19.28 -2.56
CA VAL A 101 -2.25 18.94 -1.47
C VAL A 101 -1.65 17.55 -1.68
N HIS A 102 -2.49 16.51 -1.70
CA HIS A 102 -1.99 15.13 -1.65
C HIS A 102 -1.33 14.70 -2.97
N THR A 103 -1.94 15.00 -4.12
CA THR A 103 -1.36 14.64 -5.43
C THR A 103 -0.03 15.35 -5.69
N PRO A 104 0.10 16.67 -5.49
CA PRO A 104 1.39 17.36 -5.66
C PRO A 104 2.49 16.77 -4.77
N LEU A 105 2.19 16.55 -3.48
CA LEU A 105 3.14 15.93 -2.56
C LEU A 105 3.59 14.55 -3.05
N LEU A 106 2.66 13.66 -3.38
CA LEU A 106 2.99 12.30 -3.86
C LEU A 106 3.85 12.33 -5.13
N LYS A 107 3.63 13.30 -6.02
CA LYS A 107 4.41 13.47 -7.27
C LYS A 107 5.84 13.97 -7.04
N LEU A 108 6.14 14.59 -5.90
CA LEU A 108 7.52 14.96 -5.54
C LEU A 108 8.39 13.73 -5.23
N ILE A 109 7.79 12.64 -4.73
CA ILE A 109 8.51 11.43 -4.33
C ILE A 109 8.43 10.34 -5.42
N PHE A 110 7.22 10.13 -5.94
CA PHE A 110 6.90 9.02 -6.83
C PHE A 110 6.74 9.50 -8.26
N THR A 111 7.33 8.77 -9.21
CA THR A 111 7.11 9.04 -10.63
C THR A 111 5.64 8.83 -10.99
N SER A 112 5.14 9.54 -12.00
CA SER A 112 3.80 9.28 -12.58
C SER A 112 3.86 8.53 -13.90
N LYS A 113 5.06 8.32 -14.46
CA LYS A 113 5.25 7.67 -15.76
C LYS A 113 5.66 6.22 -15.59
N PRO A 114 5.13 5.29 -16.39
CA PRO A 114 5.60 3.90 -16.42
C PRO A 114 7.07 3.78 -16.82
N TRP A 115 7.67 2.65 -16.46
CA TRP A 115 8.99 2.24 -16.98
C TRP A 115 9.03 2.37 -18.52
N GLY A 116 10.10 2.97 -19.06
CA GLY A 116 10.30 3.15 -20.51
C GLY A 116 9.70 4.42 -21.17
N GLN A 117 8.88 5.23 -20.47
CA GLN A 117 8.30 6.47 -21.03
C GLN A 117 8.91 7.78 -20.50
N GLN A 118 9.99 7.71 -19.71
CA GLN A 118 10.82 8.89 -19.46
C GLN A 118 11.65 9.16 -20.73
N GLN A 119 11.21 10.12 -21.53
CA GLN A 119 11.94 10.59 -22.71
C GLN A 119 13.36 10.99 -22.33
N HIS A 120 14.30 10.37 -23.05
CA HIS A 120 15.59 10.88 -23.48
C HIS A 120 15.82 12.37 -23.14
N GLN A 121 16.82 12.64 -22.31
CA GLN A 121 17.68 13.79 -22.62
C GLN A 121 18.32 13.53 -23.99
N PRO A 122 18.35 14.52 -24.92
CA PRO A 122 18.94 14.33 -26.23
C PRO A 122 20.46 14.14 -26.06
N GLY A 123 20.93 12.89 -26.17
CA GLY A 123 22.36 12.57 -26.06
C GLY A 123 22.74 11.10 -25.87
N HIS A 124 21.83 10.23 -25.41
CA HIS A 124 22.16 8.81 -25.19
C HIS A 124 21.39 7.87 -26.11
N THR A 125 22.16 7.09 -26.87
CA THR A 125 21.76 6.08 -27.85
C THR A 125 20.82 5.04 -27.26
N ASN A 126 19.85 4.61 -28.08
CA ASN A 126 18.98 3.46 -27.83
C ASN A 126 19.77 2.23 -27.36
N SER A 127 19.66 1.89 -26.08
CA SER A 127 19.85 0.53 -25.61
C SER A 127 18.76 0.22 -24.58
N ALA A 128 18.18 -0.99 -24.69
CA ALA A 128 17.49 -1.63 -23.58
C ALA A 128 18.36 -1.49 -22.31
N ASP A 129 17.68 -1.22 -21.19
CA ASP A 129 18.17 -1.03 -19.81
C ASP A 129 19.68 -0.71 -19.62
N PRO A 130 20.05 0.42 -18.99
CA PRO A 130 21.45 0.67 -18.67
C PRO A 130 21.99 -0.49 -17.81
N PRO A 131 23.19 -1.02 -18.12
CA PRO A 131 23.78 -2.11 -17.35
C PRO A 131 23.97 -1.64 -15.90
N GLY A 132 23.22 -2.24 -14.97
CA GLY A 132 23.21 -1.87 -13.54
C GLY A 132 21.96 -1.14 -13.04
N GLY A 133 20.88 -1.04 -13.84
CA GLY A 133 19.60 -0.48 -13.37
C GLY A 133 18.96 -1.29 -12.23
N ARG A 134 18.29 -0.61 -11.29
CA ARG A 134 17.49 -1.25 -10.22
C ARG A 134 16.42 -2.17 -10.84
N PRO A 135 16.15 -3.36 -10.24
CA PRO A 135 15.19 -4.33 -10.79
C PRO A 135 13.73 -3.86 -10.72
N ALA A 136 13.44 -2.86 -9.87
CA ALA A 136 12.12 -2.29 -9.69
C ALA A 136 12.17 -0.76 -9.57
N ARG A 137 11.07 -0.11 -9.93
CA ARG A 137 10.79 1.30 -9.66
C ARG A 137 9.39 1.46 -9.10
N THR A 138 9.19 2.58 -8.41
CA THR A 138 7.89 2.95 -7.87
C THR A 138 7.24 4.09 -8.64
N ARG A 139 5.91 4.01 -8.71
CA ARG A 139 5.05 5.11 -9.15
C ARG A 139 3.78 5.17 -8.35
N VAL A 140 3.20 6.36 -8.30
CA VAL A 140 1.89 6.58 -7.69
C VAL A 140 0.82 6.58 -8.77
N VAL A 141 -0.34 5.97 -8.47
CA VAL A 141 -1.48 5.90 -9.38
C VAL A 141 -2.75 6.32 -8.64
N PRO A 142 -3.49 7.32 -9.14
CA PRO A 142 -4.81 7.63 -8.63
C PRO A 142 -5.79 6.52 -9.04
N VAL A 143 -6.56 6.03 -8.07
CA VAL A 143 -7.48 4.89 -8.21
C VAL A 143 -8.85 5.15 -7.56
N MET A 144 -9.18 6.43 -7.34
CA MET A 144 -10.44 6.98 -6.78
C MET A 144 -11.74 6.32 -7.29
N SER A 145 -11.72 5.70 -8.47
CA SER A 145 -12.88 5.06 -9.11
C SER A 145 -12.72 3.55 -9.34
N THR A 146 -11.61 2.95 -8.90
CA THR A 146 -11.26 1.55 -9.15
C THR A 146 -11.85 0.62 -8.11
N ALA A 147 -12.73 -0.28 -8.55
CA ALA A 147 -13.38 -1.26 -7.70
C ALA A 147 -12.59 -2.58 -7.60
N ILE A 148 -12.70 -3.23 -6.43
CA ILE A 148 -12.32 -4.64 -6.27
C ILE A 148 -13.14 -5.52 -7.22
N VAL A 149 -12.49 -6.44 -7.93
CA VAL A 149 -13.19 -7.44 -8.75
C VAL A 149 -14.01 -8.37 -7.83
N PRO A 150 -15.29 -8.63 -8.11
CA PRO A 150 -16.15 -9.42 -7.22
C PRO A 150 -15.58 -10.78 -6.80
N ALA A 151 -14.82 -11.45 -7.69
CA ALA A 151 -14.18 -12.73 -7.42
C ALA A 151 -13.11 -12.70 -6.31
N TYR A 152 -12.60 -11.51 -5.97
CA TYR A 152 -11.60 -11.31 -4.91
C TYR A 152 -12.17 -10.61 -3.68
N LEU A 153 -13.48 -10.33 -3.62
CA LEU A 153 -14.08 -9.89 -2.38
C LEU A 153 -13.90 -10.97 -1.29
N PRO A 154 -13.46 -10.61 -0.07
CA PRO A 154 -13.28 -11.58 0.99
C PRO A 154 -14.63 -12.18 1.37
N ALA A 155 -14.78 -13.49 1.26
CA ALA A 155 -16.05 -14.15 1.55
C ALA A 155 -16.32 -14.15 3.06
N LYS A 156 -17.58 -13.96 3.46
CA LYS A 156 -18.02 -14.28 4.82
C LYS A 156 -18.22 -15.79 4.88
N HIS A 157 -17.56 -16.49 5.81
CA HIS A 157 -17.94 -17.84 6.19
C HIS A 157 -19.43 -17.87 6.55
N SER A 158 -20.25 -18.43 5.67
CA SER A 158 -21.58 -18.92 6.03
C SER A 158 -21.35 -20.18 6.86
N ARG A 159 -21.76 -20.18 8.14
CA ARG A 159 -21.88 -21.43 8.89
C ARG A 159 -22.95 -22.27 8.18
N LEU A 160 -22.55 -23.22 7.35
CA LEU A 160 -23.36 -24.38 7.06
C LEU A 160 -23.34 -25.23 8.34
N SER A 161 -24.21 -24.89 9.30
CA SER A 161 -24.50 -25.77 10.41
C SER A 161 -25.46 -26.85 9.92
N ASN A 162 -24.92 -28.06 9.78
CA ASN A 162 -25.72 -29.29 9.72
C ASN A 162 -26.72 -29.31 10.88
N LEU A 163 -27.97 -29.66 10.56
CA LEU A 163 -28.97 -30.04 11.55
C LEU A 163 -28.47 -31.28 12.31
N THR A 164 -28.27 -31.15 13.62
CA THR A 164 -28.60 -32.19 14.61
C THR A 164 -28.59 -31.58 16.02
N THR A 165 -29.50 -32.09 16.84
CA THR A 165 -30.09 -31.51 18.05
C THR A 165 -29.26 -31.70 19.33
N SER A 166 -29.40 -30.75 20.26
CA SER A 166 -29.31 -30.83 21.74
C SER A 166 -27.95 -30.69 22.49
N ALA A 167 -27.86 -29.56 23.24
CA ALA A 167 -27.58 -29.35 24.69
C ALA A 167 -26.33 -30.03 25.34
N THR A 168 -25.48 -29.42 26.19
CA THR A 168 -25.52 -28.31 27.16
C THR A 168 -24.08 -27.79 27.50
N ASP A 169 -24.01 -26.62 28.18
CA ASP A 169 -22.97 -26.11 29.11
C ASP A 169 -21.60 -25.61 28.56
N LEU A 170 -21.33 -24.29 28.57
CA LEU A 170 -20.82 -23.42 29.67
C LEU A 170 -19.33 -23.63 29.99
N PHE A 171 -18.46 -22.68 29.60
CA PHE A 171 -17.44 -22.04 30.46
C PHE A 171 -16.76 -20.84 29.78
N SER A 172 -16.54 -19.78 30.58
CA SER A 172 -15.98 -18.46 30.27
C SER A 172 -14.49 -18.43 29.93
N GLY A 173 -14.05 -17.43 29.14
CA GLY A 173 -12.64 -17.01 29.08
C GLY A 173 -12.33 -15.91 28.05
N SER A 174 -12.11 -14.69 28.55
CA SER A 174 -11.28 -13.57 28.04
C SER A 174 -11.35 -13.16 26.55
N GLY A 175 -11.82 -11.92 26.34
CA GLY A 175 -12.06 -11.27 25.05
C GLY A 175 -10.82 -11.00 24.19
N LEU A 176 -10.96 -11.40 22.93
CA LEU A 176 -10.23 -10.90 21.77
C LEU A 176 -11.32 -10.43 20.79
N GLU A 177 -11.35 -9.13 20.45
CA GLU A 177 -12.40 -8.58 19.59
C GLU A 177 -12.21 -9.04 18.14
N SER A 178 -12.84 -10.16 17.81
CA SER A 178 -13.07 -10.62 16.43
C SER A 178 -14.34 -9.96 15.90
N TRP A 179 -14.20 -9.15 14.84
CA TRP A 179 -15.33 -8.41 14.27
C TRP A 179 -16.30 -9.35 13.54
N THR A 180 -17.53 -9.44 14.03
CA THR A 180 -18.65 -10.15 13.40
C THR A 180 -19.76 -9.18 13.03
N SER A 181 -20.12 -9.10 11.74
CA SER A 181 -21.30 -8.35 11.31
C SER A 181 -22.55 -9.21 11.52
N SER A 182 -23.41 -8.82 12.47
CA SER A 182 -24.77 -9.35 12.60
C SER A 182 -25.72 -8.48 11.77
N ALA A 183 -26.32 -9.05 10.73
CA ALA A 183 -27.51 -8.47 10.11
C ALA A 183 -28.72 -8.97 10.92
N SER A 184 -29.22 -8.14 11.82
CA SER A 184 -30.41 -8.44 12.62
C SER A 184 -31.66 -8.24 11.76
N SER A 185 -32.32 -9.33 11.40
CA SER A 185 -33.71 -9.29 10.92
C SER A 185 -34.65 -9.11 12.12
N THR A 186 -35.39 -8.02 12.17
CA THR A 186 -36.61 -7.97 12.99
C THR A 186 -37.67 -7.11 12.29
N THR A 187 -38.83 -7.74 12.12
CA THR A 187 -40.08 -7.19 11.60
C THR A 187 -40.68 -6.16 12.55
N SER A 188 -40.88 -4.92 12.08
CA SER A 188 -42.09 -4.14 12.38
C SER A 188 -42.17 -2.87 11.49
N SER A 189 -43.38 -2.67 11.00
CA SER A 189 -43.98 -1.57 10.25
C SER A 189 -43.50 -0.15 10.57
N GLY A 190 -43.20 0.65 9.53
CA GLY A 190 -43.20 2.11 9.60
C GLY A 190 -42.26 2.80 8.60
N THR A 191 -42.84 3.32 7.51
CA THR A 191 -42.31 4.38 6.60
C THR A 191 -40.85 4.25 6.12
N GLY A 192 -40.70 3.62 4.95
CA GLY A 192 -39.41 3.42 4.28
C GLY A 192 -38.76 4.69 3.77
N GLN A 193 -37.52 4.92 4.21
CA GLN A 193 -36.44 5.38 3.34
C GLN A 193 -35.46 4.22 3.16
N THR A 194 -35.54 3.57 2.00
CA THR A 194 -34.57 2.59 1.55
C THR A 194 -33.24 3.28 1.25
N TYR A 195 -32.28 3.23 2.18
CA TYR A 195 -30.85 3.35 1.85
C TYR A 195 -30.36 2.04 1.23
N GLY A 196 -30.98 1.67 0.10
CA GLY A 196 -30.50 0.65 -0.81
C GLY A 196 -29.52 1.27 -1.79
N GLY A 197 -28.34 1.66 -1.29
CA GLY A 197 -27.24 2.12 -2.13
C GLY A 197 -26.60 0.96 -2.89
N ARG A 198 -27.12 0.71 -4.09
CA ARG A 198 -26.49 -0.12 -5.11
C ARG A 198 -25.15 0.55 -5.48
N GLY A 199 -24.00 -0.07 -5.15
CA GLY A 199 -22.74 0.24 -5.85
C GLY A 199 -21.58 0.88 -5.08
N ASP A 200 -21.51 0.79 -3.74
CA ASP A 200 -20.28 1.24 -3.05
C ASP A 200 -19.21 0.14 -3.11
N SER A 201 -18.62 -0.03 -4.29
CA SER A 201 -17.44 -0.87 -4.47
C SER A 201 -16.35 -0.35 -3.54
N LYS A 202 -15.81 -1.21 -2.67
CA LYS A 202 -14.69 -0.87 -1.80
C LYS A 202 -13.53 -0.36 -2.67
N LYS A 203 -13.11 0.88 -2.41
CA LYS A 203 -12.13 1.64 -3.19
C LYS A 203 -11.01 2.13 -2.27
N VAL A 204 -9.94 2.63 -2.86
CA VAL A 204 -8.96 3.52 -2.22
C VAL A 204 -8.66 4.64 -3.19
N ASP A 205 -8.00 5.69 -2.73
CA ASP A 205 -7.79 6.91 -3.50
C ASP A 205 -6.51 6.87 -4.34
N TYR A 206 -5.42 6.39 -3.75
CA TYR A 206 -4.15 6.19 -4.44
C TYR A 206 -3.54 4.84 -4.10
N VAL A 207 -2.66 4.38 -4.99
CA VAL A 207 -1.77 3.26 -4.73
C VAL A 207 -0.35 3.61 -5.15
N ILE A 208 0.62 3.14 -4.37
CA ILE A 208 2.02 3.06 -4.78
C ILE A 208 2.22 1.66 -5.31
N VAL A 209 2.62 1.58 -6.58
CA VAL A 209 2.88 0.32 -7.27
C VAL A 209 4.34 0.15 -7.60
N MET A 210 4.73 -1.11 -7.74
CA MET A 210 6.03 -1.53 -8.20
C MET A 210 5.95 -1.89 -9.70
N ASP A 211 6.72 -1.18 -10.52
CA ASP A 211 7.01 -1.59 -11.89
C ASP A 211 8.32 -2.37 -11.91
N THR A 212 8.35 -3.51 -12.60
CA THR A 212 9.55 -4.33 -12.74
C THR A 212 10.24 -4.04 -14.08
N ALA A 213 11.58 -4.08 -14.10
CA ALA A 213 12.33 -4.00 -15.34
C ALA A 213 12.07 -5.25 -16.20
N ASP A 214 12.15 -5.10 -17.53
CA ASP A 214 11.70 -6.15 -18.46
C ASP A 214 12.54 -7.44 -18.35
N SER A 215 13.81 -7.32 -17.96
CA SER A 215 14.73 -8.46 -17.80
C SER A 215 14.56 -9.23 -16.49
N THR A 216 13.63 -8.85 -15.61
CA THR A 216 13.54 -9.45 -14.28
C THR A 216 12.78 -10.79 -14.27
N PRO A 217 13.18 -11.75 -13.40
CA PRO A 217 12.43 -12.98 -13.19
C PRO A 217 10.95 -12.74 -12.83
N LEU A 218 10.68 -11.73 -12.00
CA LEU A 218 9.30 -11.39 -11.62
C LEU A 218 8.47 -10.87 -12.81
N ARG A 219 9.08 -10.08 -13.72
CA ARG A 219 8.41 -9.68 -14.97
C ARG A 219 8.05 -10.89 -15.81
N ASN A 220 8.97 -11.83 -15.98
CA ASN A 220 8.76 -13.06 -16.75
C ASN A 220 7.63 -13.91 -16.15
N PHE A 221 7.57 -14.00 -14.81
CA PHE A 221 6.45 -14.66 -14.13
C PHE A 221 5.12 -13.99 -14.51
N PHE A 222 5.02 -12.66 -14.44
CA PHE A 222 3.79 -11.97 -14.81
C PHE A 222 3.43 -12.18 -16.29
N SER A 223 4.38 -12.07 -17.21
CA SER A 223 4.09 -12.22 -18.64
C SER A 223 3.61 -13.62 -19.01
N VAL A 224 3.99 -14.66 -18.26
CA VAL A 224 3.58 -16.04 -18.52
C VAL A 224 2.35 -16.40 -17.69
N PHE A 225 2.48 -16.48 -16.37
CA PHE A 225 1.42 -17.09 -15.54
C PHE A 225 0.19 -16.22 -15.34
N VAL A 226 0.36 -14.89 -15.23
CA VAL A 226 -0.80 -13.99 -15.12
C VAL A 226 -1.54 -13.92 -16.46
N TYR A 227 -0.82 -14.05 -17.58
CA TYR A 227 -1.41 -14.10 -18.90
C TYR A 227 -2.14 -15.44 -19.16
N GLU A 228 -1.50 -16.57 -18.86
CA GLU A 228 -2.10 -17.90 -19.02
C GLU A 228 -3.33 -18.11 -18.12
N GLU A 229 -3.27 -17.68 -16.86
CA GLU A 229 -4.42 -17.74 -15.96
C GLU A 229 -5.59 -16.92 -16.53
N ALA A 230 -5.32 -15.74 -17.08
CA ALA A 230 -6.35 -14.90 -17.67
C ALA A 230 -6.98 -15.53 -18.91
N LEU A 231 -6.18 -16.18 -19.77
CA LEU A 231 -6.70 -16.94 -20.91
C LEU A 231 -7.61 -18.08 -20.47
N GLU A 232 -7.19 -18.87 -19.46
CA GLU A 232 -7.97 -20.00 -18.95
C GLU A 232 -9.26 -19.55 -18.25
N GLN A 233 -9.27 -18.37 -17.64
CA GLN A 233 -10.44 -17.79 -16.98
C GLN A 233 -11.30 -16.92 -17.91
N GLU A 234 -10.92 -16.77 -19.18
CA GLU A 234 -11.56 -15.87 -20.15
C GLU A 234 -11.67 -14.41 -19.63
N THR A 235 -10.62 -13.92 -18.96
CA THR A 235 -10.52 -12.55 -18.42
C THR A 235 -9.32 -11.79 -19.00
N LEU A 236 -9.22 -10.50 -18.67
CA LEU A 236 -8.01 -9.73 -18.97
C LEU A 236 -6.92 -10.04 -17.93
N PRO A 237 -5.64 -10.11 -18.32
CA PRO A 237 -4.57 -10.33 -17.35
C PRO A 237 -4.51 -9.20 -16.36
N HIS A 238 -4.39 -9.51 -15.07
CA HIS A 238 -4.21 -8.50 -14.02
C HIS A 238 -3.50 -9.11 -12.81
N VAL A 239 -2.46 -8.43 -12.30
CA VAL A 239 -1.71 -8.88 -11.12
C VAL A 239 -2.50 -8.63 -9.84
N ASN A 240 -3.18 -7.49 -9.77
CA ASN A 240 -3.89 -7.03 -8.57
C ASN A 240 -5.33 -7.54 -8.50
N HIS A 241 -5.99 -7.31 -7.38
CA HIS A 241 -7.40 -7.67 -7.16
C HIS A 241 -8.39 -6.70 -7.84
N VAL A 242 -7.89 -5.85 -8.75
CA VAL A 242 -8.61 -4.82 -9.48
C VAL A 242 -8.29 -4.92 -10.98
N MET A 243 -9.27 -4.65 -11.85
CA MET A 243 -9.08 -4.61 -13.30
C MET A 243 -8.96 -3.16 -13.78
N TYR A 244 -7.87 -2.50 -13.40
CA TYR A 244 -7.55 -1.16 -13.88
C TYR A 244 -6.28 -1.24 -14.74
N PRO A 245 -6.34 -0.95 -16.06
CA PRO A 245 -5.20 -1.16 -16.96
C PRO A 245 -3.86 -0.54 -16.51
N PRO A 246 -3.83 0.66 -15.89
CA PRO A 246 -2.59 1.21 -15.32
C PRO A 246 -1.98 0.40 -14.17
N LEU A 247 -2.66 -0.61 -13.63
CA LEU A 247 -2.17 -1.50 -12.57
C LEU A 247 -2.01 -2.95 -13.03
N GLN A 248 -2.21 -3.20 -14.33
CA GLN A 248 -2.32 -4.54 -14.89
C GLN A 248 -1.15 -5.44 -14.51
N TRP A 249 0.06 -4.89 -14.56
CA TRP A 249 1.32 -5.61 -14.38
C TRP A 249 2.13 -5.15 -13.16
N SER A 250 1.56 -4.26 -12.35
CA SER A 250 2.31 -3.52 -11.33
C SER A 250 1.72 -3.81 -9.95
N PRO A 251 2.32 -4.73 -9.17
CA PRO A 251 1.82 -5.06 -7.84
C PRO A 251 1.67 -3.81 -6.95
N ILE A 252 0.54 -3.72 -6.25
CA ILE A 252 0.30 -2.69 -5.23
C ILE A 252 1.12 -3.00 -3.98
N ALA A 253 2.02 -2.09 -3.60
CA ALA A 253 2.84 -2.19 -2.40
C ALA A 253 2.28 -1.36 -1.23
N CYS A 254 1.67 -0.21 -1.55
CA CYS A 254 1.01 0.65 -0.58
C CYS A 254 -0.33 1.15 -1.11
N SER A 255 -1.36 1.17 -0.27
CA SER A 255 -2.67 1.75 -0.59
C SER A 255 -2.92 2.97 0.28
N ILE A 256 -3.48 4.03 -0.28
CA ILE A 256 -3.70 5.32 0.41
C ILE A 256 -5.19 5.65 0.33
N GLU A 257 -5.80 5.84 1.50
CA GLU A 257 -7.16 6.35 1.66
C GLU A 257 -7.10 7.76 2.22
N THR A 258 -7.84 8.68 1.62
CA THR A 258 -7.90 10.08 2.05
C THR A 258 -9.30 10.43 2.54
N LYS A 259 -9.38 11.27 3.56
CA LYS A 259 -10.64 11.76 4.12
C LYS A 259 -10.48 13.19 4.60
N VAL A 260 -11.57 13.95 4.58
CA VAL A 260 -11.65 15.30 5.19
C VAL A 260 -12.22 15.27 6.61
N GLU A 261 -12.91 14.20 6.97
CA GLU A 261 -13.48 13.99 8.30
C GLU A 261 -13.17 12.57 8.77
N ALA A 262 -12.87 12.41 10.06
CA ALA A 262 -12.85 11.11 10.72
C ALA A 262 -14.30 10.61 10.88
N THR A 263 -14.93 10.22 9.78
CA THR A 263 -16.31 9.73 9.76
C THR A 263 -16.44 8.36 10.43
N ALA A 264 -17.67 8.01 10.83
CA ALA A 264 -18.01 6.75 11.51
C ALA A 264 -17.72 5.47 10.71
N ASN A 265 -17.47 5.57 9.39
CA ASN A 265 -16.99 4.46 8.59
C ASN A 265 -15.49 4.30 8.80
N ASP A 266 -15.12 3.34 9.65
CA ASP A 266 -13.75 2.99 9.99
C ASP A 266 -12.90 2.81 8.71
N PRO A 267 -11.92 3.71 8.44
CA PRO A 267 -10.97 3.57 7.35
C PRO A 267 -10.28 2.20 7.33
N MET A 268 -10.12 1.57 8.51
CA MET A 268 -9.57 0.22 8.62
C MET A 268 -10.51 -0.86 8.09
N LEU A 269 -11.83 -0.65 8.07
CA LEU A 269 -12.74 -1.60 7.42
C LEU A 269 -12.55 -1.58 5.89
N GLN A 270 -12.36 -0.40 5.31
CA GLN A 270 -12.15 -0.22 3.88
C GLN A 270 -10.78 -0.72 3.46
N LEU A 271 -9.71 -0.24 4.11
CA LEU A 271 -8.34 -0.68 3.89
C LEU A 271 -8.15 -2.17 4.22
N GLY A 272 -8.82 -2.67 5.26
CA GLY A 272 -8.88 -4.09 5.60
C GLY A 272 -9.53 -4.93 4.48
N THR A 273 -10.68 -4.50 3.96
CA THR A 273 -11.31 -5.22 2.84
C THR A 273 -10.42 -5.21 1.60
N TRP A 274 -9.81 -4.07 1.30
CA TRP A 274 -8.88 -3.89 0.18
C TRP A 274 -7.67 -4.82 0.26
N VAL A 275 -6.98 -4.84 1.41
CA VAL A 275 -5.81 -5.72 1.59
C VAL A 275 -6.22 -7.20 1.64
N GLY A 276 -7.36 -7.54 2.25
CA GLY A 276 -7.90 -8.90 2.22
C GLY A 276 -8.13 -9.40 0.78
N SER A 277 -8.65 -8.54 -0.10
CA SER A 277 -8.81 -8.85 -1.52
C SER A 277 -7.48 -9.03 -2.25
N TRP A 278 -6.49 -8.20 -1.93
CA TRP A 278 -5.14 -8.35 -2.48
C TRP A 278 -4.51 -9.70 -2.09
N HIS A 279 -4.58 -10.08 -0.80
CA HIS A 279 -4.10 -11.39 -0.34
C HIS A 279 -4.82 -12.54 -1.07
N LYS A 280 -6.14 -12.43 -1.25
CA LYS A 280 -6.93 -13.45 -1.98
C LYS A 280 -6.48 -13.60 -3.43
N ARG A 281 -6.21 -12.48 -4.13
CA ARG A 281 -5.69 -12.51 -5.51
C ARG A 281 -4.31 -13.16 -5.57
N MET A 282 -3.38 -12.76 -4.69
CA MET A 282 -2.02 -13.30 -4.66
C MET A 282 -1.99 -14.79 -4.32
N GLY A 283 -2.89 -15.23 -3.41
CA GLY A 283 -3.09 -16.64 -3.11
C GLY A 283 -3.57 -17.44 -4.33
N LYS A 284 -4.54 -16.92 -5.09
CA LYS A 284 -5.00 -17.56 -6.33
C LYS A 284 -3.90 -17.68 -7.38
N LEU A 285 -3.09 -16.63 -7.57
CA LEU A 285 -1.93 -16.70 -8.48
C LEU A 285 -0.91 -17.76 -8.05
N ARG A 286 -0.58 -17.82 -6.76
CA ARG A 286 0.35 -18.84 -6.24
C ARG A 286 -0.23 -20.25 -6.36
N GLN A 287 -1.52 -20.42 -6.11
CA GLN A 287 -2.19 -21.70 -6.30
C GLN A 287 -2.11 -22.15 -7.77
N TYR A 288 -2.45 -21.27 -8.71
CA TYR A 288 -2.37 -21.56 -10.14
C TYR A 288 -0.94 -21.97 -10.55
N LEU A 289 0.08 -21.25 -10.08
CA LEU A 289 1.48 -21.59 -10.31
C LEU A 289 1.83 -23.01 -9.83
N LEU A 290 1.44 -23.37 -8.60
CA LEU A 290 1.72 -24.69 -8.02
C LEU A 290 0.98 -25.82 -8.73
N GLU A 291 -0.23 -25.55 -9.24
CA GLU A 291 -0.99 -26.50 -10.07
C GLU A 291 -0.31 -26.76 -11.42
N LYS A 292 0.26 -25.72 -12.05
CA LYS A 292 0.97 -25.84 -13.33
C LYS A 292 2.37 -26.43 -13.20
N ILE A 293 3.02 -26.24 -12.05
CA ILE A 293 4.36 -26.77 -11.79
C ILE A 293 4.37 -27.54 -10.46
N PRO A 294 3.87 -28.80 -10.45
CA PRO A 294 3.84 -29.63 -9.24
C PRO A 294 5.21 -29.97 -8.65
N SER A 295 6.30 -29.73 -9.40
CA SER A 295 7.66 -29.92 -8.90
C SER A 295 8.13 -28.81 -7.95
N LEU A 296 7.44 -27.65 -7.91
CA LEU A 296 7.73 -26.61 -6.94
C LEU A 296 7.30 -27.10 -5.57
N GLN A 297 8.21 -27.08 -4.60
CA GLN A 297 7.91 -27.45 -3.22
C GLN A 297 7.88 -26.20 -2.35
N PRO A 298 6.71 -25.79 -1.86
CA PRO A 298 6.61 -24.69 -0.90
C PRO A 298 7.39 -25.04 0.37
N ASN A 299 8.35 -24.21 0.72
CA ASN A 299 8.92 -24.23 2.06
C ASN A 299 7.90 -23.57 3.01
N PRO A 300 7.43 -24.24 4.08
CA PRO A 300 6.51 -23.64 5.03
C PRO A 300 7.03 -22.35 5.68
N LEU A 301 8.36 -22.16 5.71
CA LEU A 301 8.99 -20.93 6.21
C LEU A 301 8.90 -19.76 5.20
N ASP A 302 8.74 -20.06 3.89
CA ASP A 302 8.61 -19.09 2.79
C ASP A 302 7.15 -18.97 2.29
N ASP A 303 6.19 -19.45 3.09
CA ASP A 303 4.76 -19.48 2.74
C ASP A 303 4.00 -18.22 3.19
N ARG A 304 4.72 -17.13 3.46
CA ARG A 304 4.11 -15.85 3.84
C ARG A 304 4.17 -14.87 2.68
N LEU A 305 3.02 -14.29 2.36
CA LEU A 305 2.94 -13.25 1.36
C LEU A 305 3.67 -12.00 1.87
N ALA A 306 4.31 -11.29 0.94
CA ALA A 306 4.93 -10.00 1.22
C ALA A 306 3.96 -9.08 1.95
N SER A 307 4.43 -8.43 3.01
CA SER A 307 3.63 -7.41 3.70
C SER A 307 3.28 -6.27 2.73
N THR A 308 2.17 -5.58 2.99
CA THR A 308 1.80 -4.37 2.26
C THR A 308 1.59 -3.21 3.24
N LEU A 309 1.64 -1.99 2.71
CA LEU A 309 1.48 -0.78 3.49
C LEU A 309 0.09 -0.17 3.25
N LEU A 310 -0.45 0.47 4.28
CA LEU A 310 -1.70 1.21 4.18
C LEU A 310 -1.48 2.59 4.79
N ILE A 311 -1.85 3.64 4.08
CA ILE A 311 -1.78 5.02 4.56
C ILE A 311 -3.19 5.55 4.67
N GLU A 312 -3.52 6.07 5.84
CA GLU A 312 -4.70 6.89 6.08
C GLU A 312 -4.25 8.36 6.09
N VAL A 313 -4.93 9.19 5.31
CA VAL A 313 -4.75 10.64 5.30
C VAL A 313 -6.04 11.30 5.77
N VAL A 314 -5.98 12.09 6.84
CA VAL A 314 -7.12 12.89 7.31
C VAL A 314 -6.73 14.35 7.32
N ASN A 315 -7.25 15.10 6.35
CA ASN A 315 -6.79 16.46 6.02
C ASN A 315 -5.26 16.47 5.87
N ASN A 316 -4.55 17.08 6.82
CA ASN A 316 -3.10 17.18 6.80
C ASN A 316 -2.37 15.99 7.42
N GLU A 317 -3.07 15.12 8.16
CA GLU A 317 -2.45 14.10 9.02
C GLU A 317 -2.25 12.80 8.25
N TRP A 318 -1.03 12.27 8.25
CA TRP A 318 -0.69 11.03 7.56
C TRP A 318 -0.32 9.93 8.56
N ARG A 319 -1.01 8.79 8.45
CA ARG A 319 -0.81 7.64 9.33
C ARG A 319 -0.52 6.38 8.53
N LEU A 320 0.58 5.71 8.85
CA LEU A 320 1.01 4.47 8.22
C LEU A 320 0.60 3.27 9.07
N TYR A 321 0.15 2.22 8.39
CA TYR A 321 -0.14 0.91 8.93
C TYR A 321 0.61 -0.16 8.12
N PHE A 322 1.01 -1.22 8.81
CA PHE A 322 1.69 -2.37 8.22
C PHE A 322 0.74 -3.57 8.18
N ALA A 323 0.41 -4.06 6.99
CA ALA A 323 -0.42 -5.23 6.79
C ALA A 323 0.46 -6.46 6.59
N CYS A 324 0.54 -7.29 7.63
CA CYS A 324 1.44 -8.44 7.70
C CYS A 324 0.68 -9.76 7.56
N ASP A 325 1.21 -10.66 6.73
CA ASP A 325 0.69 -12.03 6.62
C ASP A 325 1.12 -12.90 7.82
N GLN A 326 0.14 -13.36 8.60
CA GLN A 326 0.35 -14.28 9.72
C GLN A 326 -0.01 -15.74 9.36
N GLY A 327 -0.05 -16.06 8.07
CA GLY A 327 -0.49 -17.34 7.51
C GLY A 327 -2.02 -17.44 7.50
N VAL A 328 -2.62 -17.65 8.67
CA VAL A 328 -4.07 -17.86 8.82
C VAL A 328 -4.86 -16.57 9.01
N SER A 329 -4.19 -15.43 9.20
CA SER A 329 -4.82 -14.12 9.38
C SER A 329 -3.93 -13.01 8.81
N ILE A 330 -4.49 -11.80 8.69
CA ILE A 330 -3.76 -10.58 8.36
C ILE A 330 -3.76 -9.70 9.61
N SER A 331 -2.59 -9.22 10.03
CA SER A 331 -2.49 -8.25 11.13
C SER A 331 -2.17 -6.87 10.58
N LEU A 332 -2.98 -5.87 10.92
CA LEU A 332 -2.74 -4.47 10.61
C LEU A 332 -2.13 -3.79 11.83
N TYR A 333 -0.85 -3.48 11.79
CA TYR A 333 -0.15 -2.79 12.88
C TYR A 333 -0.11 -1.29 12.62
N GLY A 334 -0.69 -0.49 13.52
CA GLY A 334 -0.67 0.97 13.41
C GLY A 334 -1.53 1.65 14.47
N PRO A 335 -1.78 2.96 14.31
CA PRO A 335 -1.10 3.85 13.36
C PRO A 335 0.34 4.19 13.80
N LEU A 336 1.22 4.43 12.82
CA LEU A 336 2.44 5.23 12.97
C LEU A 336 2.18 6.61 12.36
N SER A 337 2.35 7.70 13.11
CA SER A 337 2.36 9.04 12.49
C SER A 337 3.59 9.18 11.60
N ILE A 338 3.41 9.69 10.38
CA ILE A 338 4.50 9.80 9.40
C ILE A 338 4.74 11.22 8.90
N GLY A 339 4.20 12.21 9.60
CA GLY A 339 4.31 13.63 9.26
C GLY A 339 2.97 14.24 8.85
N SER A 340 3.01 15.49 8.44
CA SER A 340 1.82 16.25 8.06
C SER A 340 2.12 17.32 7.00
N THR A 341 1.08 17.86 6.38
CA THR A 341 1.20 19.04 5.48
C THR A 341 0.86 20.35 6.19
N LYS A 342 0.81 20.39 7.53
CA LYS A 342 0.47 21.60 8.29
C LYS A 342 1.60 22.63 8.32
N ASP A 343 2.83 22.16 8.29
CA ASP A 343 4.03 22.97 8.32
C ASP A 343 5.18 22.28 7.59
N THR A 344 6.14 23.10 7.12
CA THR A 344 7.24 22.68 6.26
C THR A 344 8.12 21.59 6.91
N ARG A 345 8.37 21.65 8.22
CA ARG A 345 9.15 20.63 8.93
C ARG A 345 8.44 19.27 8.90
N GLU A 346 7.16 19.24 9.24
CA GLU A 346 6.35 18.01 9.18
C GLU A 346 6.22 17.48 7.73
N ALA A 347 6.21 18.37 6.75
CA ALA A 347 6.21 18.00 5.34
C ALA A 347 7.53 17.34 4.92
N TYR A 348 8.68 17.82 5.44
CA TYR A 348 9.97 17.13 5.26
C TYR A 348 9.99 15.75 5.90
N THR A 349 9.44 15.60 7.12
CA THR A 349 9.27 14.28 7.76
C THR A 349 8.52 13.33 6.82
N LEU A 350 7.41 13.81 6.26
CA LEU A 350 6.57 13.04 5.36
C LEU A 350 7.29 12.66 4.06
N VAL A 351 8.02 13.58 3.44
CA VAL A 351 8.86 13.29 2.26
C VAL A 351 9.90 12.22 2.60
N ALA A 352 10.58 12.33 3.74
CA ALA A 352 11.62 11.40 4.14
C ALA A 352 11.05 9.99 4.39
N VAL A 353 9.87 9.87 5.01
CA VAL A 353 9.19 8.59 5.21
C VAL A 353 8.69 8.00 3.89
N LEU A 354 8.07 8.80 3.02
CA LEU A 354 7.60 8.32 1.71
C LEU A 354 8.77 7.87 0.80
N ARG A 355 9.93 8.51 0.89
CA ARG A 355 11.17 8.05 0.23
C ARG A 355 11.65 6.70 0.78
N ALA A 356 11.53 6.46 2.09
CA ALA A 356 11.84 5.15 2.66
C ALA A 356 10.83 4.07 2.22
N VAL A 357 9.55 4.42 2.09
CA VAL A 357 8.52 3.54 1.50
C VAL A 357 8.85 3.19 0.05
N ARG A 358 9.30 4.18 -0.74
CA ARG A 358 9.80 3.95 -2.10
C ARG A 358 10.95 2.94 -2.11
N GLU A 359 11.99 3.17 -1.32
CA GLU A 359 13.16 2.29 -1.25
C GLU A 359 12.75 0.86 -0.87
N TRP A 360 11.93 0.72 0.17
CA TRP A 360 11.42 -0.58 0.62
C TRP A 360 10.62 -1.31 -0.47
N THR A 361 9.82 -0.55 -1.25
CA THR A 361 9.07 -1.13 -2.36
C THR A 361 9.99 -1.63 -3.48
N GLU A 362 11.01 -0.84 -3.83
CA GLU A 362 11.98 -1.17 -4.88
C GLU A 362 12.96 -2.28 -4.49
N THR A 363 13.04 -2.64 -3.21
CA THR A 363 13.99 -3.62 -2.67
C THR A 363 13.26 -4.77 -1.97
N THR A 364 12.89 -4.62 -0.70
CA THR A 364 12.34 -5.68 0.15
C THR A 364 11.03 -6.25 -0.38
N PHE A 365 10.11 -5.39 -0.84
CA PHE A 365 8.83 -5.85 -1.39
C PHE A 365 9.03 -6.62 -2.70
N TYR A 366 9.89 -6.11 -3.59
CA TYR A 366 10.30 -6.78 -4.83
C TYR A 366 10.83 -8.20 -4.55
N GLU A 367 11.85 -8.30 -3.69
CA GLU A 367 12.49 -9.58 -3.33
C GLU A 367 11.50 -10.56 -2.68
N SER A 368 10.57 -10.04 -1.88
CA SER A 368 9.53 -10.85 -1.24
C SER A 368 8.53 -11.41 -2.24
N LEU A 369 8.12 -10.64 -3.25
CA LEU A 369 7.27 -11.15 -4.32
C LEU A 369 8.00 -12.13 -5.25
N GLU A 370 9.27 -11.88 -5.57
CA GLU A 370 10.10 -12.86 -6.30
C GLU A 370 10.16 -14.20 -5.58
N ARG A 371 10.37 -14.17 -4.26
CA ARG A 371 10.40 -15.38 -3.42
C ARG A 371 9.02 -16.04 -3.37
N TRP A 372 7.95 -15.26 -3.17
CA TRP A 372 6.57 -15.76 -3.11
C TRP A 372 6.16 -16.54 -4.36
N PHE A 373 6.62 -16.11 -5.54
CA PHE A 373 6.34 -16.76 -6.83
C PHE A 373 7.44 -17.69 -7.33
N PHE A 374 8.38 -18.11 -6.47
CA PHE A 374 9.46 -19.04 -6.82
C PHE A 374 10.27 -18.61 -8.06
N CYS A 375 10.41 -17.30 -8.30
CA CYS A 375 10.94 -16.79 -9.57
C CYS A 375 12.36 -17.31 -9.89
N LYS A 376 13.17 -17.59 -8.85
CA LYS A 376 14.51 -18.17 -8.99
C LYS A 376 14.47 -19.65 -9.42
N ASP A 377 13.49 -20.41 -8.93
CA ASP A 377 13.34 -21.84 -9.21
C ASP A 377 12.68 -22.10 -10.58
N LEU A 378 11.96 -21.10 -11.11
CA LEU A 378 11.41 -21.15 -12.46
C LEU A 378 12.51 -21.15 -13.53
N GLY A 379 13.68 -20.57 -13.26
CA GLY A 379 14.86 -20.60 -14.13
C GLY A 379 14.57 -20.20 -15.60
N PRO A 380 15.36 -20.68 -16.58
CA PRO A 380 15.10 -20.47 -18.01
C PRO A 380 13.87 -21.21 -18.56
N ARG A 381 13.07 -21.90 -17.73
CA ARG A 381 11.90 -22.68 -18.22
C ARG A 381 10.85 -21.81 -18.90
N LEU A 382 10.90 -20.49 -18.68
CA LEU A 382 10.05 -19.49 -19.34
C LEU A 382 10.58 -19.08 -20.74
N GLY A 383 11.84 -19.38 -21.08
CA GLY A 383 12.42 -19.08 -22.39
C GLY A 383 12.01 -20.04 -23.52
N GLY A 384 11.23 -21.08 -23.22
CA GLY A 384 10.73 -22.07 -24.18
C GLY A 384 9.28 -21.86 -24.62
N TRP A 385 8.58 -20.86 -24.09
CA TRP A 385 7.15 -20.61 -24.34
C TRP A 385 6.92 -19.42 -25.28
N GLY A 386 7.92 -19.09 -26.09
CA GLY A 386 7.90 -17.96 -27.01
C GLY A 386 8.73 -18.20 -28.26
N THR A 387 8.28 -19.13 -29.11
CA THR A 387 8.50 -19.12 -30.56
C THR A 387 7.24 -19.56 -31.27
#